data_AF-A0A2W1JWL6-F1
#
_entry.id   AF-A0A2W1JWL6-F1
#
_cell.length_a   1.000
_cell.length_b   1.000
_cell.length_c   1.000
_cell.angle_alpha   90.00
_cell.angle_beta   90.00
_cell.angle_gamma   90.00
#
_symmetry.space_group_name_H-M   'P 1'
#
loop_
_entity.id
_entity.type
_entity.pdbx_description
1 polymer ?
#
loop_
_entity_poly.entity_id
_entity_poly.type
_entity_poly.pdbx_seq_one_letter_code
_entity_poly.pdbx_strand_id
1 'polypeptide(L)'
;MSSETKTNTSLKRYECKSCGYVYEPKEGDSRRDIPVGTPFEELPEDWTCPVCRAETKQFMDIGSVGAPSGFQENLGYGIGVNSLTPGKKNLLIFSVLGLLALFLLSFYSLG
;
A
#
# COMPACT_ATOMS: atom_id res chain seq x y z
N MET A 1 4.70 -11.59 26.20
CA MET A 1 3.31 -12.03 25.95
C MET A 1 2.37 -10.89 26.33
N SER A 2 2.12 -9.94 25.43
CA SER A 2 1.07 -8.92 25.56
C SER A 2 0.96 -8.11 24.26
N SER A 3 -0.27 -7.96 23.79
CA SER A 3 -0.73 -7.14 22.66
C SER A 3 -0.59 -7.70 21.24
N GLU A 4 -1.24 -8.84 20.98
CA GLU A 4 -1.83 -9.07 19.66
C GLU A 4 -3.09 -8.20 19.55
N THR A 5 -2.93 -7.01 18.98
CA THR A 5 -4.05 -6.13 18.65
C THR A 5 -4.84 -6.76 17.49
N LYS A 6 -5.96 -7.41 17.81
CA LYS A 6 -7.06 -7.61 16.86
C LYS A 6 -7.46 -6.24 16.32
N THR A 7 -7.34 -6.05 15.00
CA THR A 7 -8.35 -5.54 14.05
C THR A 7 -7.60 -5.09 12.78
N ASN A 8 -7.25 -6.04 11.92
CA ASN A 8 -6.74 -5.75 10.58
C ASN A 8 -7.93 -5.44 9.65
N THR A 9 -8.72 -4.43 9.99
CA THR A 9 -9.61 -3.80 9.02
C THR A 9 -8.70 -2.91 8.19
N SER A 10 -8.18 -3.48 7.09
CA SER A 10 -7.27 -2.77 6.22
C SER A 10 -7.95 -1.50 5.70
N LEU A 11 -7.56 -0.33 6.21
CA LEU A 11 -8.06 0.95 5.74
C LEU A 11 -7.84 1.04 4.23
N LYS A 12 -8.93 0.95 3.47
CA LYS A 12 -8.90 0.90 2.02
C LYS A 12 -8.76 2.31 1.47
N ARG A 13 -7.98 2.44 0.41
CA ARG A 13 -7.84 3.70 -0.32
C ARG A 13 -8.82 3.72 -1.47
N TYR A 14 -9.26 4.92 -1.81
CA TYR A 14 -10.24 5.15 -2.84
C TYR A 14 -9.73 6.16 -3.85
N GLU A 15 -9.81 5.85 -5.13
CA GLU A 15 -9.38 6.73 -6.21
C GLU A 15 -10.59 7.32 -6.95
N CYS A 16 -10.58 8.63 -7.15
CA CYS A 16 -11.59 9.36 -7.90
C CYS A 16 -11.44 9.06 -9.41
N LYS A 17 -12.41 8.40 -10.01
CA LYS A 17 -12.40 8.08 -11.45
C LYS A 17 -12.39 9.31 -12.37
N SER A 18 -12.84 10.46 -11.86
CA SER A 18 -12.93 11.69 -12.66
C SER A 18 -11.61 12.46 -12.75
N CYS A 19 -10.70 12.31 -11.78
CA CYS A 19 -9.47 13.12 -11.73
C CYS A 19 -8.23 12.44 -11.16
N GLY A 20 -8.33 11.21 -10.65
CA GLY A 20 -7.20 10.46 -10.08
C GLY A 20 -6.83 10.84 -8.64
N TYR A 21 -7.61 11.69 -7.96
CA TYR A 21 -7.38 11.97 -6.53
C TYR A 21 -7.54 10.69 -5.70
N VAL A 22 -6.58 10.39 -4.83
CA VAL A 22 -6.63 9.23 -3.92
C VAL A 22 -6.94 9.72 -2.51
N TYR A 23 -8.04 9.23 -1.95
CA TYR A 23 -8.33 9.35 -0.52
C TYR A 23 -7.53 8.30 0.25
N GLU A 24 -6.66 8.75 1.14
CA GLU A 24 -5.92 7.89 2.06
C GLU A 24 -6.49 8.05 3.49
N PRO A 25 -7.17 7.01 4.04
CA PRO A 25 -7.69 7.10 5.40
C PRO A 25 -6.63 7.43 6.45
N LYS A 26 -5.37 7.05 6.21
CA LYS A 26 -4.25 7.36 7.11
C LYS A 26 -3.86 8.84 7.13
N GLU A 27 -4.30 9.60 6.13
CA GLU A 27 -4.09 11.05 6.06
C GLU A 27 -5.37 11.82 6.40
N GLY A 28 -6.54 11.22 6.16
CA GLY A 28 -7.83 11.89 6.30
C GLY A 28 -8.02 12.98 5.24
N ASP A 29 -8.79 14.02 5.58
CA ASP A 29 -8.95 15.24 4.77
C ASP A 29 -9.01 16.45 5.71
N SER A 30 -7.83 16.93 6.12
CA SER A 30 -7.66 18.03 7.06
C SER A 30 -8.31 19.34 6.63
N ARG A 31 -8.53 19.56 5.33
CA ARG A 31 -9.17 20.80 4.83
C ARG A 31 -10.67 20.82 5.05
N ARG A 32 -11.26 19.65 5.33
CA ARG A 32 -12.70 19.45 5.53
C ARG A 32 -12.99 18.77 6.86
N ASP A 33 -12.06 18.91 7.80
CA ASP A 33 -12.18 18.39 9.17
C ASP A 33 -12.43 16.87 9.24
N ILE A 34 -11.91 16.11 8.27
CA ILE A 34 -11.94 14.65 8.31
C ILE A 34 -10.68 14.16 9.03
N PRO A 35 -10.82 13.50 10.21
CA PRO A 35 -9.68 13.03 10.98
C PRO A 35 -8.84 11.97 10.26
N VAL A 36 -7.58 11.88 10.67
CA VAL A 36 -6.72 10.74 10.34
C VAL A 36 -7.34 9.46 10.91
N GLY A 37 -7.41 8.43 10.08
CA GLY A 37 -7.96 7.12 10.39
C GLY A 37 -9.40 6.92 9.92
N THR A 38 -10.08 7.96 9.43
CA THR A 38 -11.48 7.84 8.96
C THR A 38 -11.55 6.99 7.68
N PRO A 39 -12.22 5.82 7.69
CA PRO A 39 -12.42 5.03 6.48
C PRO A 39 -13.33 5.77 5.49
N PHE A 40 -13.20 5.46 4.20
CA PHE A 40 -13.95 6.17 3.15
C PHE A 40 -15.47 5.99 3.31
N GLU A 41 -15.88 4.84 3.84
CA GLU A 41 -17.28 4.48 4.10
C GLU A 41 -17.90 5.29 5.25
N GLU A 42 -17.08 5.92 6.10
CA GLU A 42 -17.53 6.79 7.19
C GLU A 42 -17.43 8.28 6.82
N LEU A 43 -17.09 8.60 5.57
CA LEU A 43 -17.10 10.00 5.12
C LEU A 43 -18.54 10.56 5.14
N PRO A 44 -18.70 11.86 5.47
CA PRO A 44 -19.98 12.54 5.36
C PRO A 44 -20.60 12.41 3.96
N GLU A 45 -21.93 12.36 3.87
CA GLU A 45 -22.64 12.23 2.58
C GLU A 45 -22.40 13.42 1.64
N ASP A 46 -22.12 14.60 2.18
CA ASP A 46 -21.81 15.83 1.46
C ASP A 46 -20.32 15.97 1.11
N TRP A 47 -19.48 15.02 1.53
CA TRP A 47 -18.08 15.01 1.14
C TRP A 47 -17.95 14.80 -0.37
N THR A 48 -17.12 15.62 -0.99
CA THR A 48 -16.86 15.59 -2.44
C THR A 48 -15.37 15.54 -2.69
N CYS A 49 -14.93 15.09 -3.87
CA CYS A 49 -13.53 15.12 -4.24
C CYS A 49 -12.92 16.53 -4.05
N PRO A 50 -11.81 16.69 -3.29
CA PRO A 50 -11.19 18.00 -3.06
C PRO A 50 -10.62 18.63 -4.33
N VAL A 51 -10.37 17.82 -5.37
CA VAL A 51 -9.80 18.28 -6.64
C VAL A 51 -10.88 18.66 -7.65
N CYS A 52 -11.84 17.78 -7.90
CA CYS A 52 -12.83 17.96 -8.98
C CYS A 52 -14.29 18.10 -8.52
N ARG A 53 -14.56 18.04 -7.20
CA ARG A 53 -15.91 18.10 -6.61
C ARG A 53 -16.86 16.97 -7.02
N ALA A 54 -16.36 15.89 -7.60
CA ALA A 54 -17.16 14.70 -7.85
C ALA A 54 -17.67 14.06 -6.54
N GLU A 55 -18.86 13.48 -6.57
CA GLU A 55 -19.45 12.75 -5.43
C GLU A 55 -18.63 11.49 -5.07
N THR A 56 -18.79 11.01 -3.84
CA THR A 56 -18.20 9.75 -3.34
C THR A 56 -18.47 8.55 -4.27
N LYS A 57 -19.61 8.54 -4.96
CA LYS A 57 -19.98 7.49 -5.94
C LYS A 57 -19.03 7.39 -7.13
N GLN A 58 -18.27 8.45 -7.44
CA GLN A 58 -17.26 8.44 -8.51
C GLN A 58 -15.92 7.85 -8.06
N PHE A 59 -15.81 7.36 -6.82
CA PHE A 59 -14.60 6.72 -6.33
C PHE A 59 -14.64 5.21 -6.55
N MET A 60 -13.46 4.61 -6.71
CA MET A 60 -13.27 3.16 -6.70
C MET A 60 -12.29 2.74 -5.61
N ASP A 61 -12.59 1.61 -4.99
CA ASP A 61 -11.68 0.90 -4.08
C ASP A 61 -10.44 0.45 -4.86
N ILE A 62 -9.27 0.91 -4.43
CA ILE A 62 -7.96 0.51 -4.98
C ILE A 62 -7.16 -0.33 -3.97
N GLY A 63 -7.81 -0.82 -2.91
CA GLY A 63 -7.23 -1.65 -1.87
C GLY A 63 -6.43 -0.87 -0.82
N SER A 64 -5.81 -1.61 0.08
CA SER A 64 -5.00 -1.06 1.17
C SER A 64 -3.56 -0.74 0.73
N VAL A 65 -2.86 0.10 1.51
CA VAL A 65 -1.44 0.38 1.28
C VAL A 65 -0.63 -0.91 1.34
N GLY A 66 0.04 -1.27 0.23
CA GLY A 66 0.83 -2.49 0.11
C GLY A 66 0.08 -3.71 -0.42
N ALA A 67 -1.20 -3.55 -0.80
CA ALA A 67 -1.89 -4.54 -1.60
C ALA A 67 -1.14 -4.75 -2.94
N PRO A 68 -1.02 -5.99 -3.42
CA PRO A 68 -0.36 -6.25 -4.69
C PRO A 68 -1.14 -5.62 -5.84
N SER A 69 -0.43 -5.07 -6.82
CA SER A 69 -1.02 -4.53 -8.04
C SER A 69 -1.55 -5.65 -8.94
N GLY A 70 -2.79 -5.51 -9.44
CA GLY A 70 -3.39 -6.41 -10.42
C GLY A 70 -4.28 -7.52 -9.85
N PHE A 71 -4.49 -8.58 -10.64
CA PHE A 71 -5.37 -9.69 -10.27
C PHE A 71 -4.70 -10.63 -9.26
N GLN A 72 -5.41 -10.95 -8.18
CA GLN A 72 -4.90 -11.84 -7.13
C GLN A 72 -4.59 -13.27 -7.63
N GLU A 73 -5.21 -13.69 -8.72
CA GLU A 73 -5.02 -15.00 -9.34
C GLU A 73 -3.56 -15.28 -9.77
N ASN A 74 -2.78 -14.24 -10.11
CA ASN A 74 -1.39 -14.39 -10.55
C ASN A 74 -0.39 -14.37 -9.40
N LEU A 75 -0.83 -14.13 -8.15
CA LEU A 75 0.06 -14.10 -6.99
C LEU A 75 0.69 -15.47 -6.69
N GLY A 76 0.02 -16.56 -7.10
CA GLY A 76 0.51 -17.92 -6.94
C GLY A 76 1.53 -18.38 -8.00
N TYR A 77 1.77 -17.60 -9.05
CA TYR A 77 2.70 -18.00 -10.12
C TYR A 77 4.17 -17.81 -9.72
N GLY A 78 5.06 -18.65 -10.24
CA GLY A 78 6.52 -18.52 -10.09
C GLY A 78 7.09 -19.08 -8.78
N ILE A 79 8.17 -18.48 -8.28
CA ILE A 79 8.97 -18.97 -7.15
C ILE A 79 8.43 -18.54 -5.76
N GLY A 80 7.15 -18.17 -5.67
CA GLY A 80 6.52 -17.76 -4.40
C GLY A 80 6.88 -16.35 -3.89
N VAL A 81 7.67 -15.57 -4.63
CA VAL A 81 8.02 -14.18 -4.26
C VAL A 81 6.95 -13.15 -4.62
N ASN A 82 5.91 -13.56 -5.36
CA ASN A 82 4.82 -12.68 -5.80
C ASN A 82 3.79 -12.39 -4.70
N SER A 83 3.73 -13.23 -3.66
CA SER A 83 2.90 -13.02 -2.47
C SER A 83 3.59 -12.19 -1.39
N LEU A 84 4.83 -11.75 -1.61
CA LEU A 84 5.57 -10.93 -0.65
C LEU A 84 5.07 -9.48 -0.71
N THR A 85 4.95 -8.84 0.45
CA THR A 85 4.72 -7.39 0.50
C THR A 85 5.90 -6.66 -0.15
N PRO A 86 5.69 -5.45 -0.71
CA PRO A 86 6.76 -4.67 -1.35
C PRO A 86 7.98 -4.49 -0.44
N GLY A 87 7.76 -4.22 0.85
CA GLY A 87 8.84 -4.08 1.83
C GLY A 87 9.67 -5.36 2.02
N LYS A 88 9.02 -6.53 2.12
CA LYS A 88 9.70 -7.81 2.27
C LYS A 88 10.47 -8.20 1.00
N LYS A 89 9.92 -7.90 -0.18
CA LYS A 89 10.59 -8.12 -1.47
C LYS A 89 11.86 -7.28 -1.60
N ASN A 90 11.80 -5.99 -1.26
CA ASN A 90 12.96 -5.10 -1.28
C ASN A 90 14.06 -5.60 -0.32
N LEU A 91 13.68 -5.99 0.90
CA LEU A 91 14.62 -6.53 1.87
C LEU A 91 15.34 -7.78 1.34
N LEU A 92 14.62 -8.72 0.72
CA LEU A 92 15.21 -9.90 0.10
C LEU A 92 16.20 -9.53 -1.01
N ILE A 93 15.81 -8.64 -1.93
CA ILE A 93 16.65 -8.20 -3.04
C ILE A 93 17.95 -7.59 -2.52
N PHE A 94 17.88 -6.64 -1.59
CA PHE A 94 19.06 -5.98 -1.05
C PHE A 94 19.94 -6.92 -0.22
N SER A 95 19.34 -7.88 0.48
CA SER A 95 20.11 -8.90 1.22
C SER A 95 20.90 -9.79 0.28
N VAL A 96 20.28 -10.27 -0.81
CA VAL A 96 20.95 -11.10 -1.81
C VAL A 96 22.03 -10.33 -2.54
N LEU A 97 21.75 -9.10 -2.98
CA LEU A 97 22.75 -8.24 -3.64
C LEU A 97 23.93 -7.93 -2.71
N GLY A 98 23.67 -7.63 -1.43
CA GLY A 98 24.70 -7.36 -0.44
C GLY A 98 25.59 -8.58 -0.17
N LEU A 99 25.00 -9.75 0.04
CA LEU A 99 25.75 -11.00 0.22
C LEU A 99 26.57 -11.36 -1.02
N LEU A 100 26.02 -11.19 -2.22
CA LEU A 100 26.74 -11.42 -3.47
C LEU A 100 27.92 -10.45 -3.61
N ALA A 101 27.74 -9.17 -3.31
CA ALA A 101 28.80 -8.18 -3.35
C ALA A 101 29.93 -8.53 -2.36
N LEU A 102 29.59 -8.91 -1.13
CA LEU A 102 30.57 -9.36 -0.12
C LEU A 102 31.31 -10.62 -0.57
N PHE A 103 30.59 -11.58 -1.16
CA PHE A 103 31.19 -12.79 -1.73
C PHE A 103 32.18 -12.45 -2.85
N LEU A 104 31.81 -11.59 -3.81
CA LEU A 104 32.70 -11.17 -4.88
C LEU A 104 33.93 -10.41 -4.34
N LEU A 105 33.73 -9.47 -3.41
CA LEU A 105 34.81 -8.71 -2.75
C LEU A 105 35.80 -9.63 -2.02
N SER A 106 35.33 -10.75 -1.47
CA SER A 106 36.23 -11.71 -0.83
C SER A 106 37.24 -12.29 -1.82
N PHE A 107 36.85 -12.63 -3.06
CA PHE A 107 37.80 -13.08 -4.09
C PHE A 107 38.77 -11.99 -4.55
N TYR A 108 38.33 -10.72 -4.61
CA TYR A 108 39.24 -9.61 -4.94
C TYR A 108 40.31 -9.40 -3.87
N SER A 109 40.03 -9.70 -2.61
CA SER A 109 41.00 -9.58 -1.50
C SER A 109 42.02 -10.73 -1.40
N LEU A 110 41.85 -11.79 -2.20
CA LEU A 110 42.76 -12.94 -2.26
C LEU A 110 43.81 -12.84 -3.38
N GLY A 111 43.78 -11.78 -4.19
CA GLY A 111 44.67 -11.55 -5.33
C GLY A 111 45.73 -10.49 -5.10
#